data_AF-A0A2Z6NY94-F1
#
_entry.id   AF-A0A2Z6NY94-F1
#
_cell.length_a   1.000
_cell.length_b   1.000
_cell.length_c   1.000
_cell.angle_alpha   90.00
_cell.angle_beta   90.00
_cell.angle_gamma   90.00
#
_symmetry.space_group_name_H-M   'P 1'
#
loop_
_entity.id
_entity.type
_entity.pdbx_description
1 polymer ?
#
loop_
_entity_poly.entity_id
_entity_poly.type
_entity_poly.pdbx_seq_one_letter_code
_entity_poly.pdbx_strand_id
1 'polypeptide(L)'
;MAHSSSSSSSAITSSPSPSQSIDFLSICHRLKTTKRAGWLRKDVKDSESIADHMYRMGLMALIAPDFPGVNRDKCVKMAIVHDIAEAIVGDITPTDGIPKEEKSRREQEALDHMCKVLGGGSRAKEIAELWSEYEANSSPEAKFVKDLDKGQRESLSQKTSPFGFVWELRGKGRGGSGGEGRKKVF
;
A
#
# COMPACT_ATOMS: atom_id res chain seq x y z
N MET A 1 -27.83 45.48 -21.61
CA MET A 1 -27.54 44.04 -21.59
C MET A 1 -26.83 43.74 -20.29
N ALA A 2 -27.50 43.09 -19.33
CA ALA A 2 -26.98 42.83 -18.00
C ALA A 2 -26.13 41.54 -18.02
N HIS A 3 -24.86 41.64 -17.63
CA HIS A 3 -24.00 40.48 -17.44
C HIS A 3 -24.43 39.74 -16.18
N SER A 4 -25.01 38.55 -16.35
CA SER A 4 -25.27 37.61 -15.25
C SER A 4 -23.98 36.87 -14.91
N SER A 5 -23.40 37.20 -13.76
CA SER A 5 -22.27 36.48 -13.18
C SER A 5 -22.77 35.13 -12.66
N SER A 6 -22.45 34.06 -13.37
CA SER A 6 -22.61 32.69 -12.88
C SER A 6 -21.59 32.45 -11.77
N SER A 7 -22.03 32.41 -10.51
CA SER A 7 -21.22 31.93 -9.39
C SER A 7 -21.15 30.40 -9.45
N SER A 8 -20.10 29.90 -10.08
CA SER A 8 -19.68 28.51 -9.93
C SER A 8 -19.27 28.28 -8.47
N SER A 9 -20.16 27.66 -7.70
CA SER A 9 -19.84 27.14 -6.37
C SER A 9 -18.84 26.00 -6.53
N SER A 10 -17.56 26.33 -6.42
CA SER A 10 -16.48 25.37 -6.23
C SER A 10 -16.83 24.53 -4.99
N ALA A 11 -17.15 23.26 -5.19
CA ALA A 11 -17.41 22.32 -4.10
C ALA A 11 -16.19 22.31 -3.17
N ILE A 12 -16.30 22.97 -2.02
CA ILE A 12 -15.33 22.84 -0.94
C ILE A 12 -15.41 21.38 -0.54
N THR A 13 -14.37 20.61 -0.89
CA THR A 13 -14.24 19.22 -0.48
C THR A 13 -14.12 19.20 1.04
N SER A 14 -15.23 18.93 1.74
CA SER A 14 -15.23 18.90 3.19
C SER A 14 -14.29 17.80 3.67
N SER A 15 -13.28 18.19 4.46
CA SER A 15 -12.47 17.25 5.21
C SER A 15 -13.35 16.47 6.19
N PRO A 16 -12.96 15.24 6.59
CA PRO A 16 -13.63 14.52 7.65
C PRO A 16 -13.74 15.38 8.92
N SER A 17 -14.83 15.23 9.67
CA SER A 17 -14.93 15.87 10.98
C SER A 17 -13.88 15.28 11.96
N PRO A 18 -13.54 15.99 13.04
CA PRO A 18 -12.60 15.46 14.04
C PRO A 18 -13.02 14.11 14.63
N SER A 19 -14.31 13.91 14.93
CA SER A 19 -14.81 12.64 15.47
C SER A 19 -14.67 11.50 14.46
N GLN A 20 -15.07 11.72 13.20
CA GLN A 20 -14.89 10.73 12.12
C GLN A 20 -13.42 10.37 11.91
N SER A 21 -12.54 11.36 12.01
CA SER A 21 -11.08 11.15 11.90
C SER A 21 -10.57 10.28 13.05
N ILE A 22 -11.01 10.56 14.29
CA ILE A 22 -10.65 9.76 15.46
C ILE A 22 -11.15 8.33 15.31
N ASP A 23 -12.42 8.14 14.93
CA ASP A 23 -13.02 6.80 14.77
C ASP A 23 -12.29 5.98 13.69
N PHE A 24 -11.97 6.60 12.55
CA PHE A 24 -11.18 5.97 11.50
C PHE A 24 -9.77 5.59 12.00
N LEU A 25 -9.08 6.50 12.69
CA LEU A 25 -7.76 6.23 13.26
C LEU A 25 -7.80 5.14 14.35
N SER A 26 -8.89 5.04 15.11
CA SER A 26 -9.12 3.96 16.08
C SER A 26 -9.25 2.60 15.41
N ILE A 27 -9.88 2.52 14.22
CA ILE A 27 -9.87 1.28 13.43
C ILE A 27 -8.43 0.97 12.97
N CYS A 28 -7.74 1.95 12.38
CA CYS A 28 -6.35 1.79 11.91
C CYS A 28 -5.37 1.43 13.02
N HIS A 29 -5.66 1.76 14.29
CA HIS A 29 -4.82 1.37 15.43
C HIS A 29 -4.58 -0.15 15.47
N ARG A 30 -5.57 -0.97 15.06
CA ARG A 30 -5.45 -2.43 15.03
C ARG A 30 -4.27 -2.91 14.19
N LEU A 31 -3.87 -2.17 13.16
CA LEU A 31 -2.72 -2.48 12.31
C LEU A 31 -1.40 -2.52 13.09
N LYS A 32 -1.29 -1.77 14.19
CA LYS A 32 -0.11 -1.75 15.06
C LYS A 32 -0.01 -2.99 15.95
N THR A 33 -1.15 -3.60 16.27
CA THR A 33 -1.23 -4.75 17.16
C THR A 33 -1.33 -6.07 16.40
N THR A 34 -1.86 -6.06 15.17
CA THR A 34 -1.95 -7.24 14.32
C THR A 34 -0.57 -7.58 13.77
N LYS A 35 -0.04 -8.71 14.23
CA LYS A 35 1.23 -9.27 13.75
C LYS A 35 1.02 -9.95 12.40
N ARG A 36 2.02 -9.82 11.52
CA ARG A 36 2.01 -10.48 10.21
C ARG A 36 2.03 -12.00 10.39
N ALA A 37 0.94 -12.66 9.99
CA ALA A 37 0.65 -14.05 10.26
C ALA A 37 1.67 -15.01 9.60
N GLY A 38 2.29 -14.59 8.50
CA GLY A 38 3.41 -15.33 7.89
C GLY A 38 4.61 -15.54 8.83
N TRP A 39 4.90 -14.58 9.71
CA TRP A 39 6.00 -14.68 10.68
C TRP A 39 5.60 -15.46 11.93
N LEU A 40 4.36 -15.29 12.40
CA LEU A 40 3.83 -16.05 13.53
C LEU A 40 3.89 -17.56 13.27
N ARG A 41 3.53 -17.99 12.06
CA ARG A 41 3.61 -19.42 11.66
C ARG A 41 5.03 -19.96 11.59
N LYS A 42 6.03 -19.08 11.49
CA LYS A 42 7.47 -19.42 11.55
C LYS A 42 8.05 -19.29 12.96
N ASP A 43 7.20 -19.13 13.98
CA ASP A 43 7.57 -18.98 15.40
C ASP A 43 8.52 -17.79 15.68
N VAL A 44 8.40 -16.72 14.90
CA VAL A 44 9.15 -15.48 15.11
C VAL A 44 8.46 -14.65 16.20
N LYS A 45 9.02 -14.67 17.41
CA LYS A 45 8.44 -14.01 18.61
C LYS A 45 8.27 -12.49 18.47
N ASP A 46 9.23 -11.81 17.86
CA ASP A 46 9.20 -10.35 17.65
C ASP A 46 8.88 -10.00 16.18
N SER A 47 7.83 -10.61 15.66
CA SER A 47 7.38 -10.34 14.29
C SER A 47 6.89 -8.91 14.11
N GLU A 48 7.08 -8.39 12.90
CA GLU A 48 6.56 -7.07 12.51
C GLU A 48 5.02 -7.06 12.56
N SER A 49 4.45 -5.91 12.90
CA SER A 49 3.02 -5.63 12.69
C SER A 49 2.75 -5.23 11.24
N ILE A 50 1.47 -5.22 10.85
CA ILE A 50 1.06 -4.71 9.52
C ILE A 50 1.44 -3.24 9.38
N ALA A 51 1.32 -2.45 10.46
CA ALA A 51 1.75 -1.04 10.45
C ALA A 51 3.27 -0.90 10.23
N ASP A 52 4.10 -1.76 10.86
CA ASP A 52 5.56 -1.76 10.63
C ASP A 52 5.89 -2.06 9.17
N HIS A 53 5.17 -3.03 8.58
CA HIS A 53 5.30 -3.40 7.17
C HIS A 53 4.98 -2.21 6.24
N MET A 54 3.80 -1.61 6.40
CA MET A 54 3.36 -0.47 5.57
C MET A 54 4.24 0.77 5.76
N TYR A 55 4.70 1.04 6.99
CA TYR A 55 5.63 2.13 7.25
C TYR A 55 6.94 1.96 6.47
N ARG A 56 7.52 0.76 6.53
CA ARG A 56 8.76 0.47 5.81
C ARG A 56 8.56 0.54 4.30
N MET A 57 7.43 0.10 3.79
CA MET A 57 7.09 0.26 2.37
C MET A 57 6.92 1.71 1.94
N GLY A 58 6.27 2.54 2.77
CA GLY A 58 6.15 3.98 2.54
C GLY A 58 7.51 4.65 2.44
N LEU A 59 8.43 4.31 3.36
CA LEU A 59 9.82 4.77 3.29
C LEU A 59 10.56 4.27 2.04
N MET A 60 10.37 2.99 1.67
CA MET A 60 10.98 2.43 0.47
C MET A 60 10.51 3.15 -0.79
N ALA A 61 9.22 3.46 -0.90
CA ALA A 61 8.67 4.25 -1.99
C ALA A 61 9.20 5.69 -1.98
N LEU A 62 9.34 6.30 -0.79
CA LEU A 62 9.84 7.68 -0.64
C LEU A 62 11.30 7.84 -1.09
N ILE A 63 12.17 6.88 -0.77
CA ILE A 63 13.60 6.94 -1.13
C ILE A 63 13.92 6.26 -2.46
N ALA A 64 12.91 5.72 -3.14
CA ALA A 64 13.10 5.11 -4.45
C ALA A 64 13.54 6.17 -5.48
N PRO A 65 14.43 5.79 -6.42
CA PRO A 65 14.75 6.65 -7.55
C PRO A 65 13.50 6.91 -8.38
N ASP A 66 13.46 8.06 -9.05
CA ASP A 66 12.36 8.38 -9.94
C ASP A 66 12.40 7.48 -11.17
N PHE A 67 11.25 6.88 -11.52
CA PHE A 67 11.10 6.07 -12.72
C PHE A 67 10.20 6.80 -13.72
N PRO A 68 10.56 6.83 -15.02
CA PRO A 68 9.70 7.42 -16.04
C PRO A 68 8.30 6.81 -16.02
N GLY A 69 7.28 7.66 -15.93
CA GLY A 69 5.88 7.24 -15.92
C GLY A 69 5.38 6.64 -14.60
N VAL A 70 6.11 6.81 -13.49
CA VAL A 70 5.68 6.40 -12.13
C VAL A 70 5.65 7.63 -11.22
N ASN A 71 4.49 7.91 -10.62
CA ASN A 71 4.35 8.97 -9.62
C ASN A 71 4.73 8.46 -8.22
N ARG A 72 5.87 8.93 -7.70
CA ARG A 72 6.39 8.53 -6.38
C ARG A 72 5.44 8.86 -5.23
N ASP A 73 4.83 10.05 -5.22
CA ASP A 73 3.91 10.45 -4.15
C ASP A 73 2.69 9.54 -4.09
N LYS A 74 2.19 9.12 -5.26
CA LYS A 74 1.12 8.14 -5.36
C LYS A 74 1.57 6.77 -4.84
N CYS A 75 2.79 6.33 -5.15
CA CYS A 75 3.36 5.10 -4.59
C CYS A 75 3.44 5.14 -3.06
N VAL A 76 3.86 6.26 -2.47
CA VAL A 76 3.89 6.42 -1.00
C VAL A 76 2.49 6.33 -0.41
N LYS A 77 1.52 7.05 -0.98
CA LYS A 77 0.12 6.98 -0.55
C LYS A 77 -0.46 5.57 -0.66
N MET A 78 -0.18 4.88 -1.77
CA MET A 78 -0.63 3.51 -2.00
C MET A 78 -0.01 2.54 -0.99
N ALA A 79 1.30 2.67 -0.72
CA ALA A 79 2.01 1.83 0.24
C ALA A 79 1.41 1.92 1.65
N ILE A 80 0.98 3.11 2.09
CA ILE A 80 0.39 3.29 3.43
C ILE A 80 -1.08 2.85 3.55
N VAL A 81 -1.76 2.54 2.43
CA VAL A 81 -3.18 2.11 2.44
C VAL A 81 -3.42 0.71 1.90
N HIS A 82 -2.44 0.05 1.27
CA HIS A 82 -2.69 -1.20 0.56
C HIS A 82 -3.20 -2.34 1.47
N ASP A 83 -2.67 -2.47 2.68
CA ASP A 83 -3.10 -3.45 3.69
C ASP A 83 -4.07 -2.84 4.73
N ILE A 84 -4.69 -1.68 4.45
CA ILE A 84 -5.51 -0.97 5.45
C ILE A 84 -6.75 -1.78 5.89
N ALA A 85 -7.31 -2.59 4.99
CA ALA A 85 -8.47 -3.44 5.27
C ALA A 85 -8.17 -4.53 6.30
N GLU A 86 -6.90 -4.95 6.42
CA GLU A 86 -6.45 -5.94 7.40
C GLU A 86 -6.60 -5.43 8.85
N ALA A 87 -6.81 -4.12 9.04
CA ALA A 87 -7.24 -3.55 10.31
C ALA A 87 -8.52 -4.21 10.82
N ILE A 88 -9.41 -4.65 9.92
CA ILE A 88 -10.67 -5.30 10.23
C ILE A 88 -10.56 -6.82 10.04
N VAL A 89 -10.10 -7.25 8.87
CA VAL A 89 -10.14 -8.68 8.46
C VAL A 89 -8.98 -9.52 9.01
N GLY A 90 -7.91 -8.88 9.48
CA GLY A 90 -6.66 -9.54 9.87
C GLY A 90 -5.75 -9.87 8.66
N ASP A 91 -4.52 -10.30 8.93
CA ASP A 91 -3.56 -10.72 7.88
C ASP A 91 -3.94 -12.12 7.36
N ILE A 92 -4.75 -12.16 6.29
CA ILE A 92 -5.16 -13.39 5.61
C ILE A 92 -4.06 -13.82 4.65
N THR A 93 -3.51 -15.00 4.90
CA THR A 93 -2.40 -15.57 4.12
C THR A 93 -2.84 -16.74 3.24
N PRO A 94 -2.04 -17.13 2.23
CA PRO A 94 -2.37 -18.26 1.36
C PRO A 94 -2.58 -19.60 2.11
N THR A 95 -1.98 -19.76 3.30
CA THR A 95 -2.13 -20.99 4.10
C THR A 95 -3.45 -21.07 4.85
N ASP A 96 -4.24 -19.99 4.88
CA ASP A 96 -5.55 -19.96 5.54
C ASP A 96 -6.65 -20.64 4.69
N GLY A 97 -6.34 -21.02 3.45
CA GLY A 97 -7.27 -21.74 2.57
C GLY A 97 -8.46 -20.90 2.10
N ILE A 98 -8.43 -19.58 2.32
CA ILE A 98 -9.46 -18.66 1.86
C ILE A 98 -9.24 -18.38 0.36
N PRO A 99 -10.24 -18.60 -0.51
CA PRO A 99 -10.15 -18.26 -1.92
C PRO A 99 -9.86 -16.77 -2.13
N LYS A 100 -9.14 -16.43 -3.21
CA LYS A 100 -8.75 -15.05 -3.49
C LYS A 100 -9.96 -14.12 -3.59
N GLU A 101 -11.04 -14.61 -4.17
CA GLU A 101 -12.30 -13.88 -4.37
C GLU A 101 -12.96 -13.57 -3.02
N GLU A 102 -12.93 -14.52 -2.09
CA GLU A 102 -13.48 -14.33 -0.74
C GLU A 102 -12.62 -13.40 0.11
N LYS A 103 -11.27 -13.49 0.00
CA LYS A 103 -10.36 -12.51 0.62
C LYS A 103 -10.68 -11.11 0.12
N SER A 104 -10.74 -10.93 -1.20
CA SER A 104 -11.02 -9.64 -1.84
C SER A 104 -12.38 -9.08 -1.43
N ARG A 105 -13.43 -9.93 -1.37
CA ARG A 105 -14.76 -9.52 -0.89
C ARG A 105 -14.72 -9.00 0.55
N ARG A 106 -14.07 -9.72 1.47
CA ARG A 106 -13.95 -9.31 2.89
C ARG A 106 -13.20 -8.00 3.03
N GLU A 107 -12.11 -7.84 2.28
CA GLU A 107 -11.30 -6.62 2.33
C GLU A 107 -12.04 -5.42 1.74
N GLN A 108 -12.78 -5.62 0.65
CA GLN A 108 -13.64 -4.57 0.08
C GLN A 108 -14.72 -4.14 1.09
N GLU A 109 -15.38 -5.08 1.76
CA GLU A 109 -16.40 -4.76 2.79
C GLU A 109 -15.81 -3.99 3.97
N ALA A 110 -14.61 -4.38 4.41
CA ALA A 110 -13.86 -3.66 5.44
C ALA A 110 -13.52 -2.23 5.00
N LEU A 111 -13.00 -2.08 3.79
CA LEU A 111 -12.66 -0.78 3.23
C LEU A 111 -13.88 0.13 3.08
N ASP A 112 -14.99 -0.41 2.59
CA ASP A 112 -16.26 0.32 2.46
C ASP A 112 -16.76 0.80 3.82
N HIS A 113 -16.64 -0.03 4.87
CA HIS A 113 -16.95 0.37 6.23
C HIS A 113 -16.04 1.51 6.72
N MET A 114 -14.73 1.39 6.53
CA MET A 114 -13.77 2.43 6.92
C MET A 114 -14.02 3.77 6.20
N CYS A 115 -14.35 3.71 4.91
CA CYS A 115 -14.71 4.88 4.10
C CYS A 115 -15.99 5.56 4.60
N LYS A 116 -16.99 4.78 5.06
CA LYS A 116 -18.20 5.31 5.69
C LYS A 116 -17.91 5.97 7.03
N VAL A 117 -17.08 5.35 7.87
CA VAL A 117 -16.64 5.90 9.17
C VAL A 117 -15.89 7.23 8.98
N LEU A 118 -15.07 7.34 7.94
CA LEU A 118 -14.37 8.57 7.58
C LEU A 118 -15.31 9.70 7.08
N GLY A 119 -16.60 9.42 6.92
CA GLY A 119 -17.60 10.37 6.43
C GLY A 119 -17.70 10.46 4.91
N GLY A 120 -17.08 9.52 4.18
CA GLY A 120 -17.08 9.52 2.72
C GLY A 120 -16.27 10.67 2.12
N GLY A 121 -16.82 11.29 1.07
CA GLY A 121 -16.20 12.44 0.40
C GLY A 121 -14.92 12.10 -0.36
N SER A 122 -14.16 13.14 -0.72
CA SER A 122 -12.99 13.00 -1.60
C SER A 122 -11.85 12.20 -0.98
N ARG A 123 -11.68 12.27 0.36
CA ARG A 123 -10.63 11.53 1.07
C ARG A 123 -10.91 10.04 1.14
N ALA A 124 -12.14 9.64 1.49
CA ALA A 124 -12.52 8.23 1.47
C ALA A 124 -12.43 7.66 0.04
N LYS A 125 -12.85 8.44 -0.97
CA LYS A 125 -12.73 8.06 -2.37
C LYS A 125 -11.27 7.85 -2.80
N GLU A 126 -10.36 8.76 -2.43
CA GLU A 126 -8.92 8.61 -2.73
C GLU A 126 -8.34 7.32 -2.11
N ILE A 127 -8.68 7.02 -0.86
CA ILE A 127 -8.24 5.78 -0.19
C ILE A 127 -8.78 4.55 -0.93
N ALA A 128 -10.07 4.55 -1.26
CA ALA A 128 -10.71 3.44 -1.95
C ALA A 128 -10.12 3.19 -3.35
N GLU A 129 -9.85 4.26 -4.09
CA GLU A 129 -9.24 4.20 -5.43
C GLU A 129 -7.80 3.67 -5.37
N LEU A 130 -6.99 4.16 -4.42
CA LEU A 130 -5.62 3.68 -4.23
C LEU A 130 -5.58 2.18 -3.89
N TRP A 131 -6.44 1.75 -2.97
CA TRP A 131 -6.53 0.34 -2.59
C TRP A 131 -6.99 -0.53 -3.77
N SER A 132 -8.05 -0.12 -4.48
CA SER A 132 -8.58 -0.84 -5.64
C SER A 132 -7.54 -0.95 -6.77
N GLU A 133 -6.77 0.12 -7.00
CA GLU A 133 -5.71 0.15 -8.00
C GLU A 133 -4.57 -0.81 -7.65
N TYR A 134 -4.18 -0.87 -6.37
CA TYR A 134 -3.20 -1.83 -5.87
C TYR A 134 -3.68 -3.27 -6.06
N GLU A 135 -4.92 -3.58 -5.68
CA GLU A 135 -5.49 -4.93 -5.82
C GLU A 135 -5.62 -5.37 -7.27
N ALA A 136 -6.08 -4.47 -8.14
CA ALA A 136 -6.18 -4.71 -9.58
C ALA A 136 -4.82 -4.78 -10.29
N ASN A 137 -3.74 -4.32 -9.65
CA ASN A 137 -2.40 -4.22 -10.22
C ASN A 137 -2.38 -3.48 -11.58
N SER A 138 -3.20 -2.44 -11.70
CA SER A 138 -3.60 -1.87 -13.00
C SER A 138 -2.67 -0.75 -13.49
N SER A 139 -1.90 -0.12 -12.61
CA SER A 139 -1.02 1.01 -12.94
C SER A 139 0.48 0.69 -12.79
N PRO A 140 1.36 1.53 -13.37
CA PRO A 140 2.81 1.46 -13.10
C PRO A 140 3.13 1.60 -11.61
N GLU A 141 2.39 2.45 -10.88
CA GLU A 141 2.53 2.63 -9.43
C GLU A 141 2.14 1.37 -8.65
N ALA A 142 0.99 0.75 -8.97
CA ALA A 142 0.54 -0.47 -8.32
C ALA A 142 1.53 -1.63 -8.51
N LYS A 143 2.04 -1.79 -9.74
CA LYS A 143 3.08 -2.79 -10.05
C LYS A 143 4.35 -2.51 -9.26
N PHE A 144 4.78 -1.25 -9.20
CA PHE A 144 5.95 -0.86 -8.43
C PHE A 144 5.78 -1.12 -6.93
N VAL A 145 4.63 -0.77 -6.35
CA VAL A 145 4.37 -1.00 -4.92
C VAL A 145 4.27 -2.50 -4.61
N LYS A 146 3.71 -3.34 -5.51
CA LYS A 146 3.76 -4.80 -5.37
C LYS A 146 5.18 -5.37 -5.45
N ASP A 147 6.05 -4.81 -6.30
CA ASP A 147 7.47 -5.17 -6.33
C ASP A 147 8.14 -4.86 -4.99
N LEU A 148 7.86 -3.67 -4.41
CA LEU A 148 8.36 -3.28 -3.09
C LEU A 148 7.88 -4.21 -1.98
N ASP A 149 6.58 -4.54 -1.95
CA ASP A 149 5.99 -5.46 -0.96
C ASP A 149 6.66 -6.84 -1.01
N LYS A 150 6.83 -7.39 -2.21
CA LYS A 150 7.56 -8.65 -2.40
C LYS A 150 9.01 -8.55 -1.89
N GLY A 151 9.73 -7.51 -2.27
CA GLY A 151 11.12 -7.30 -1.84
C GLY A 151 11.29 -7.09 -0.33
N GLN A 152 10.34 -6.40 0.30
CA GLN A 152 10.28 -6.17 1.76
C GLN A 152 10.22 -7.51 2.51
N ARG A 153 9.30 -8.39 2.09
CA ARG A 153 9.07 -9.70 2.70
C ARG A 153 10.29 -10.61 2.57
N GLU A 154 10.92 -10.60 1.40
CA GLU A 154 12.12 -11.39 1.15
C GLU A 154 13.35 -10.89 1.92
N SER A 155 13.53 -9.56 1.99
CA SER A 155 14.61 -8.91 2.75
C SER A 155 14.60 -9.31 4.23
N LEU A 156 13.42 -9.35 4.87
CA LEU A 156 13.30 -9.81 6.27
C LEU A 156 13.59 -11.29 6.43
N SER A 157 13.27 -12.10 5.41
CA SER A 157 13.52 -13.54 5.47
C SER A 157 15.00 -13.89 5.30
N GLN A 158 15.79 -13.03 4.65
CA GLN A 158 17.18 -13.33 4.26
C GLN A 158 18.24 -12.38 4.82
N LYS A 159 17.87 -11.34 5.58
CA LYS A 159 18.77 -10.23 6.00
C LYS A 159 19.52 -9.57 4.83
N THR A 160 18.87 -9.46 3.67
CA THR A 160 19.43 -8.85 2.44
C THR A 160 18.80 -7.49 2.14
N SER A 161 19.44 -6.66 1.30
CA SER A 161 18.90 -5.35 0.91
C SER A 161 17.60 -5.52 0.10
N PRO A 162 16.49 -4.84 0.48
CA PRO A 162 15.22 -4.94 -0.24
C PRO A 162 15.30 -4.35 -1.66
N PHE A 163 16.21 -3.40 -1.89
CA PHE A 163 16.39 -2.77 -3.20
C PHE A 163 17.20 -3.61 -4.17
N GLY A 164 18.14 -4.43 -3.68
CA GLY A 164 18.93 -5.32 -4.55
C GLY A 164 18.04 -6.28 -5.34
N PHE A 165 17.01 -6.82 -4.68
CA PHE A 165 16.07 -7.75 -5.30
C PHE A 165 15.08 -7.07 -6.25
N VAL A 166 14.50 -5.93 -5.85
CA VAL A 166 13.59 -5.15 -6.71
C VAL A 166 14.31 -4.70 -8.00
N TRP A 167 15.59 -4.31 -7.87
CA TRP A 167 16.41 -3.91 -9.01
C TRP A 167 16.77 -5.09 -9.93
N GLU A 168 17.05 -6.27 -9.37
CA GLU A 168 17.36 -7.47 -10.16
C GLU A 168 16.14 -8.00 -10.95
N LEU A 169 14.93 -7.87 -10.40
CA LEU A 169 13.69 -8.21 -11.11
C LEU A 169 13.43 -7.30 -12.33
N ARG A 170 13.76 -6.00 -12.23
CA ARG A 170 13.62 -5.06 -13.36
C ARG A 170 14.80 -5.08 -14.33
N GLY A 171 15.99 -5.47 -13.86
CA GLY A 171 17.21 -5.61 -14.67
C GLY A 171 17.19 -6.79 -15.66
N LYS A 172 16.37 -7.83 -15.40
CA LYS A 172 16.23 -8.98 -16.32
C LYS A 172 15.36 -8.71 -17.58
N GLY A 173 14.85 -7.49 -17.75
CA GLY A 173 14.01 -7.10 -18.89
C GLY A 173 14.74 -6.59 -20.15
N ARG A 174 16.06 -6.42 -20.15
CA ARG A 174 16.84 -6.05 -21.35
C ARG A 174 18.20 -6.75 -21.38
N GLY A 175 18.18 -8.03 -21.74
CA GLY A 175 19.39 -8.76 -22.12
C GLY A 175 19.86 -8.35 -23.51
N GLY A 176 20.67 -7.29 -23.58
CA GLY A 176 21.59 -7.00 -24.68
C GLY A 176 23.02 -7.02 -24.13
N SER A 177 23.74 -8.10 -24.45
CA SER A 177 25.19 -8.37 -24.34
C SER A 177 26.08 -7.54 -23.40
N GLY A 178 26.78 -8.27 -22.52
CA GLY A 178 28.22 -8.09 -22.31
C GLY A 178 28.64 -7.19 -21.15
N GLY A 179 29.45 -7.74 -20.23
CA GLY A 179 30.23 -6.95 -19.29
C GLY A 179 30.31 -7.52 -17.88
N GLU A 180 31.22 -8.46 -17.69
CA GLU A 180 31.74 -8.90 -16.41
C GLU A 180 32.34 -7.71 -15.63
N GLY A 181 31.92 -7.47 -14.38
CA GLY A 181 32.47 -6.35 -13.62
C GLY A 181 31.86 -6.06 -12.25
N ARG A 182 32.41 -6.69 -11.22
CA ARG A 182 32.53 -6.25 -9.81
C ARG A 182 31.25 -5.85 -9.04
N LYS A 183 30.94 -6.71 -8.06
CA LYS A 183 30.28 -6.38 -6.80
C LYS A 183 30.84 -5.08 -6.20
N LYS A 184 29.99 -4.06 -6.02
CA LYS A 184 30.14 -3.11 -4.93
C LYS A 184 28.90 -3.19 -4.07
N VAL A 185 29.13 -3.67 -2.86
CA VAL A 185 28.24 -3.56 -1.72
C VAL A 185 28.21 -2.10 -1.31
N PHE A 186 27.02 -1.52 -1.30
CA PHE A 186 26.62 -0.47 -0.38
C PHE A 186 25.30 -0.93 0.25
#